data_AF-A0A484AUB8-F1
#
_entry.id   AF-A0A484AUB8-F1
#
_cell.length_a   1.000
_cell.length_b   1.000
_cell.length_c   1.000
_cell.angle_alpha   90.00
_cell.angle_beta   90.00
_cell.angle_gamma   90.00
#
_symmetry.space_group_name_H-M   'P 1'
#
loop_
_entity.id
_entity.type
_entity.pdbx_description
1 polymer ?
#
loop_
_entity_poly.entity_id
_entity_poly.type
_entity_poly.pdbx_seq_one_letter_code
_entity_poly.pdbx_strand_id
1 'polypeptide(L)'
;IINCSIMFKLYKLWAKWKMTKTGIKPQFDFRRKRGKRCRGGLNFPIAFKNGKVVPLRRVDNNVIVTHRINVPRLKSHWESRDFDLKVPAYVSKYNLIQPLITWKLLDHIMKVPLRQATAVFQAHVCFHLKLHYT
;
A
#
# COMPACT_ATOMS: atom_id res chain seq x y z
N ILE A 1 -17.25 10.36 1.38
CA ILE A 1 -15.95 9.77 1.80
C ILE A 1 -16.16 8.27 2.03
N ILE A 2 -15.82 7.43 1.06
CA ILE A 2 -16.07 5.98 1.16
C ILE A 2 -14.86 5.32 1.80
N ASN A 3 -15.03 4.84 3.03
CA ASN A 3 -14.05 4.12 3.83
C ASN A 3 -13.43 2.94 3.07
N CYS A 4 -12.11 2.72 3.16
CA CYS A 4 -11.42 1.59 2.51
C CYS A 4 -11.96 0.21 2.96
N SER A 5 -12.62 0.14 4.11
CA SER A 5 -13.34 -1.04 4.59
C SER A 5 -14.57 -1.37 3.70
N ILE A 6 -15.20 -0.35 3.12
CA ILE A 6 -16.31 -0.49 2.16
C ILE A 6 -15.77 -0.94 0.80
N MET A 7 -14.63 -0.41 0.35
CA MET A 7 -13.96 -0.86 -0.88
C MET A 7 -13.61 -2.36 -0.84
N PHE A 8 -13.12 -2.86 0.29
CA PHE A 8 -12.81 -4.29 0.45
C PHE A 8 -14.07 -5.18 0.46
N LYS A 9 -15.18 -4.69 1.03
CA LYS A 9 -16.49 -5.37 1.00
C LYS A 9 -17.09 -5.39 -0.41
N LEU A 10 -17.03 -4.27 -1.13
CA LEU A 10 -17.50 -4.16 -2.52
C LEU A 10 -16.68 -5.07 -3.45
N TYR A 11 -15.36 -5.16 -3.25
CA TYR A 11 -14.51 -6.09 -4.00
C TYR A 11 -14.89 -7.55 -3.74
N LYS A 12 -15.15 -7.93 -2.48
CA LYS A 12 -15.63 -9.29 -2.14
C LYS A 12 -16.99 -9.60 -2.79
N LEU A 13 -17.91 -8.63 -2.80
CA LEU A 13 -19.22 -8.78 -3.43
C LEU A 13 -19.11 -8.92 -4.95
N TRP A 14 -18.28 -8.11 -5.60
CA TRP A 14 -18.02 -8.21 -7.03
C TRP A 14 -17.34 -9.53 -7.41
N ALA A 15 -16.36 -9.99 -6.62
CA ALA A 15 -15.72 -11.29 -6.81
C ALA A 15 -16.73 -12.44 -6.65
N LYS A 16 -17.63 -12.37 -5.66
CA LYS A 16 -18.69 -13.37 -5.44
C LYS A 16 -19.74 -13.36 -6.57
N TRP A 17 -20.10 -12.19 -7.09
CA TRP A 17 -20.98 -12.05 -8.26
C TRP A 17 -20.35 -12.60 -9.54
N LYS A 18 -19.04 -12.45 -9.71
CA LYS A 18 -18.30 -13.02 -10.85
C LYS A 18 -18.27 -14.55 -10.82
N MET A 19 -18.19 -15.16 -9.62
CA MET A 19 -18.22 -16.62 -9.43
C MET A 19 -19.55 -17.25 -9.89
N THR A 20 -20.68 -16.58 -9.68
CA THR A 20 -22.01 -17.15 -10.02
C THR A 20 -22.34 -17.06 -11.51
N LYS A 21 -21.73 -16.13 -12.25
CA LYS A 21 -22.01 -15.92 -13.68
C LYS A 21 -21.11 -16.70 -14.62
N THR A 22 -19.89 -17.04 -14.20
CA THR A 22 -18.89 -17.64 -15.09
C THR A 22 -18.57 -19.10 -14.79
N GLY A 23 -18.99 -19.64 -13.63
CA GLY A 23 -18.74 -21.04 -13.25
C GLY A 23 -17.26 -21.40 -13.03
N ILE A 24 -16.34 -20.51 -13.37
CA ILE A 24 -14.90 -20.69 -13.23
C ILE A 24 -14.53 -20.37 -11.78
N LYS A 25 -14.31 -21.42 -10.98
CA LYS A 25 -13.65 -21.29 -9.67
C LYS A 25 -12.25 -20.71 -9.92
N PRO A 26 -11.85 -19.58 -9.33
CA PRO A 26 -10.43 -19.26 -9.25
C PRO A 26 -9.80 -20.39 -8.45
N GLN A 27 -8.87 -21.13 -9.06
CA GLN A 27 -8.11 -22.19 -8.40
C GLN A 27 -7.27 -21.53 -7.30
N PHE A 28 -7.85 -21.47 -6.10
CA PHE A 28 -7.24 -20.89 -4.92
C PHE A 28 -6.69 -22.04 -4.06
N ASP A 29 -5.60 -22.65 -4.52
CA ASP A 29 -4.86 -23.66 -3.76
C ASP A 29 -4.08 -22.99 -2.62
N PHE A 30 -4.80 -22.58 -1.58
CA PHE A 30 -4.22 -22.26 -0.27
C PHE A 30 -4.43 -23.43 0.69
N ARG A 31 -3.71 -24.53 0.45
CA ARG A 31 -3.48 -25.54 1.49
C ARG A 31 -2.02 -25.94 1.59
N ARG A 32 -1.18 -24.98 1.98
CA ARG A 32 0.00 -25.29 2.79
C ARG A 32 -0.32 -24.94 4.24
N LYS A 33 -0.45 -25.97 5.08
CA LYS A 33 -0.47 -25.87 6.55
C LYS A 33 0.80 -25.13 6.99
N ARG A 34 0.74 -23.81 7.12
CA ARG A 34 1.78 -23.05 7.84
C ARG A 34 1.48 -23.20 9.32
N GLY A 35 2.37 -23.90 10.01
CA GLY A 35 2.29 -24.14 11.45
C GLY A 35 2.01 -22.86 12.23
N LYS A 36 1.26 -23.02 13.32
CA LYS A 36 0.97 -21.99 14.32
C LYS A 36 2.27 -21.27 14.70
N ARG A 37 2.51 -20.09 14.12
CA ARG A 37 3.44 -19.13 14.72
C ARG A 37 2.60 -18.28 15.66
N CYS A 38 2.83 -18.45 16.95
CA CYS A 38 2.42 -17.52 17.98
C CYS A 38 2.82 -16.11 17.52
N ARG A 39 1.84 -15.27 17.19
CA ARG A 39 2.07 -13.83 16.96
C ARG A 39 1.23 -13.04 17.94
N GLY A 40 1.54 -13.23 19.23
CA GLY A 40 1.24 -12.25 20.27
C GLY A 40 2.23 -11.09 20.15
N GLY A 41 2.09 -10.29 19.10
CA GLY A 41 2.89 -9.08 18.90
C GLY A 41 1.99 -8.07 18.25
N LEU A 42 1.68 -6.99 18.96
CA LEU A 42 0.92 -5.87 18.46
C LEU A 42 1.42 -5.51 17.04
N ASN A 43 0.55 -5.66 16.04
CA ASN A 43 0.79 -5.26 14.66
C ASN A 43 0.85 -3.72 14.61
N PHE A 44 1.91 -3.12 15.14
CA PHE A 44 2.14 -1.70 14.97
C PHE A 44 2.55 -1.45 13.51
N PRO A 45 2.09 -0.34 12.90
CA PRO A 45 2.64 0.08 11.62
C PRO A 45 4.16 0.22 11.75
N ILE A 46 4.88 -0.40 10.82
CA ILE A 46 6.33 -0.46 10.79
C ILE A 46 6.83 0.68 9.89
N ALA A 47 7.83 1.41 10.34
CA ALA A 47 8.56 2.39 9.54
C ALA A 47 10.02 1.97 9.40
N PHE A 48 10.66 2.32 8.28
CA PHE A 48 12.10 2.16 8.14
C PHE A 48 12.80 3.50 8.35
N LYS A 49 13.76 3.52 9.29
CA LYS A 49 14.67 4.65 9.53
C LYS A 49 16.10 4.14 9.40
N ASN A 50 16.88 4.72 8.48
CA ASN A 50 18.27 4.29 8.20
C ASN A 50 18.41 2.77 7.98
N GLY A 51 17.46 2.16 7.24
CA GLY A 51 17.44 0.71 6.98
C GLY A 51 16.99 -0.16 8.17
N LYS A 52 16.71 0.42 9.34
CA LYS A 52 16.23 -0.30 10.52
C LYS A 52 14.71 -0.19 10.66
N VAL A 53 14.08 -1.30 11.02
CA VAL A 53 12.65 -1.37 11.36
C VAL A 53 12.42 -0.73 12.72
N VAL A 54 11.65 0.35 12.77
CA VAL A 54 11.28 1.06 14.00
C VAL A 54 9.75 1.09 14.12
N PRO A 55 9.18 0.87 15.32
CA PRO A 55 7.76 1.05 15.54
C PRO A 55 7.34 2.49 15.24
N LEU A 56 6.42 2.70 14.30
CA LEU A 56 6.04 4.05 13.84
C LEU A 56 5.54 4.95 14.97
N ARG A 57 4.91 4.39 16.01
CA ARG A 57 4.45 5.14 17.19
C ARG A 57 5.58 5.84 17.95
N ARG A 58 6.79 5.27 17.96
CA ARG A 58 7.96 5.78 18.69
C ARG A 58 8.80 6.78 17.87
N VAL A 59 8.45 7.00 16.61
CA VAL A 59 9.18 7.92 15.74
C VAL A 59 8.59 9.32 15.86
N ASP A 60 9.41 10.35 16.02
CA ASP A 60 8.92 11.73 16.04
C ASP A 60 8.28 12.13 14.71
N ASN A 61 7.27 13.00 14.79
CA ASN A 61 6.42 13.35 13.65
C ASN A 61 7.21 13.86 12.43
N ASN A 62 8.24 14.67 12.66
CA ASN A 62 9.01 15.34 11.60
C ASN A 62 10.17 14.49 11.06
N VAL A 63 10.41 13.31 11.63
CA VAL A 63 11.48 12.43 11.15
C VAL A 63 11.06 11.81 9.83
N ILE A 64 11.93 11.90 8.83
CA ILE A 64 11.75 11.23 7.54
C ILE A 64 11.88 9.71 7.73
N VAL A 65 10.87 8.99 7.28
CA VAL A 65 10.79 7.53 7.27
C VAL A 65 10.52 7.02 5.86
N THR A 66 10.94 5.79 5.58
CA THR A 66 10.50 5.10 4.37
C THR A 66 9.17 4.42 4.62
N HIS A 67 8.14 4.89 3.93
CA HIS A 67 6.81 4.30 3.87
C HIS A 67 6.71 3.40 2.63
N ARG A 68 6.66 2.08 2.88
CA ARG A 68 6.59 1.08 1.81
C ARG A 68 5.13 0.74 1.50
N ILE A 69 4.73 0.94 0.25
CA ILE A 69 3.41 0.58 -0.26
C ILE A 69 3.58 -0.60 -1.20
N ASN A 70 2.91 -1.70 -0.89
CA ASN A 70 2.83 -2.85 -1.79
C ASN A 70 1.41 -2.94 -2.35
N VAL A 71 1.31 -2.83 -3.67
CA VAL A 71 0.02 -2.92 -4.37
C VAL A 71 -0.08 -4.30 -5.03
N PRO A 72 -1.14 -5.07 -4.75
CA PRO A 72 -1.37 -6.33 -5.44
C PRO A 72 -1.46 -6.14 -6.96
N ARG A 73 -0.97 -7.12 -7.72
CA ARG A 73 -1.07 -7.10 -9.18
C ARG A 73 -2.50 -7.39 -9.61
N LEU A 74 -3.30 -6.34 -9.83
CA LEU A 74 -4.70 -6.46 -10.26
C LEU A 74 -4.85 -6.49 -11.78
N LYS A 75 -3.87 -5.95 -12.52
CA LYS A 75 -3.83 -5.97 -13.98
C LYS A 75 -2.54 -6.60 -14.48
N SER A 76 -2.62 -7.28 -15.63
CA SER A 76 -1.47 -7.99 -16.23
C SER A 76 -0.34 -7.04 -16.65
N HIS A 77 -0.67 -5.85 -17.16
CA HIS A 77 0.31 -4.85 -17.61
C HIS A 77 0.97 -4.04 -16.49
N TRP A 78 0.70 -4.36 -15.22
CA TRP A 78 1.36 -3.69 -14.10
C TRP A 78 2.72 -4.34 -13.80
N GLU A 79 3.77 -3.54 -13.89
CA GLU A 79 5.17 -3.93 -13.67
C GLU A 79 5.63 -3.57 -12.26
N SER A 80 5.36 -2.33 -11.83
CA SER A 80 5.82 -1.79 -10.54
C SER A 80 4.82 -2.04 -9.43
N ARG A 81 5.28 -2.62 -8.30
CA ARG A 81 4.40 -3.06 -7.19
C ARG A 81 4.82 -2.58 -5.80
N ASP A 82 6.10 -2.29 -5.62
CA ASP A 82 6.71 -1.96 -4.34
C ASP A 82 7.24 -0.53 -4.37
N PHE A 83 6.52 0.40 -3.74
CA PHE A 83 6.87 1.81 -3.73
C PHE A 83 7.45 2.19 -2.37
N ASP A 84 8.70 2.65 -2.37
CA ASP A 84 9.38 3.13 -1.18
C ASP A 84 9.37 4.66 -1.17
N LEU A 85 8.42 5.24 -0.43
CA LEU A 85 8.27 6.70 -0.33
C LEU A 85 9.01 7.24 0.90
N LYS A 86 9.77 8.31 0.74
CA LYS A 86 10.40 9.02 1.87
C LYS A 86 9.47 10.13 2.33
N VAL A 87 8.85 9.97 3.49
CA VAL A 87 7.87 10.95 4.02
C VAL A 87 8.09 11.16 5.52
N PRO A 88 7.67 12.30 6.09
CA PRO A 88 7.65 12.46 7.54
C PRO A 88 6.80 11.39 8.23
N ALA A 89 7.17 11.02 9.45
CA ALA A 89 6.45 9.97 10.19
C ALA A 89 4.97 10.31 10.42
N TYR A 90 4.61 11.58 10.60
CA TYR A 90 3.21 11.98 10.75
C TYR A 90 2.35 11.58 9.54
N VAL A 91 2.91 11.68 8.33
CA VAL A 91 2.21 11.31 7.09
C VAL A 91 1.80 9.84 7.12
N SER A 92 2.69 8.98 7.61
CA SER A 92 2.41 7.55 7.80
C SER A 92 1.49 7.29 8.99
N LYS A 93 1.65 8.00 10.11
CA LYS A 93 0.85 7.79 11.34
C LYS A 93 -0.63 8.08 11.10
N TYR A 94 -0.92 9.14 10.35
CA TYR A 94 -2.27 9.60 10.07
C TYR A 94 -2.81 9.09 8.72
N ASN A 95 -2.11 8.16 8.06
CA ASN A 95 -2.50 7.59 6.76
C ASN A 95 -2.79 8.64 5.68
N LEU A 96 -2.03 9.75 5.63
CA LEU A 96 -2.30 10.86 4.72
C LEU A 96 -2.01 10.52 3.25
N ILE A 97 -1.26 9.45 2.97
CA ILE A 97 -0.98 9.00 1.60
C ILE A 97 -2.21 8.31 1.01
N GLN A 98 -2.97 7.54 1.80
CA GLN A 98 -4.07 6.71 1.30
C GLN A 98 -5.16 7.51 0.54
N PRO A 99 -5.61 8.69 1.02
CA PRO A 99 -6.55 9.54 0.28
C PRO A 99 -6.03 10.07 -1.06
N LEU A 100 -4.72 10.13 -1.26
CA LEU A 100 -4.09 10.62 -2.49
C LEU A 100 -4.02 9.54 -3.58
N ILE A 101 -4.19 8.27 -3.21
CA ILE A 101 -4.12 7.15 -4.14
C ILE A 101 -5.41 7.08 -4.95
N THR A 102 -5.35 7.61 -6.17
CA THR A 102 -6.42 7.47 -7.16
C THR A 102 -6.11 6.33 -8.13
N TRP A 103 -7.16 5.73 -8.72
CA TRP A 103 -6.99 4.71 -9.76
C TRP A 103 -6.21 5.19 -10.98
N LYS A 104 -6.38 6.46 -11.35
CA LYS A 104 -5.67 7.08 -12.48
C LYS A 104 -4.17 7.19 -12.19
N LEU A 105 -3.81 7.63 -10.98
CA LEU A 105 -2.42 7.67 -10.53
C LEU A 105 -1.82 6.25 -10.52
N LEU A 106 -2.55 5.30 -9.92
CA LEU A 106 -2.11 3.92 -9.79
C LEU A 106 -1.84 3.27 -11.14
N ASP A 107 -2.75 3.41 -12.10
CA ASP A 107 -2.58 2.86 -13.45
C ASP A 107 -1.43 3.52 -14.23
N HIS A 108 -1.08 4.77 -13.90
CA HIS A 108 0.07 5.46 -14.48
C HIS A 108 1.39 4.97 -13.88
N ILE A 109 1.54 4.99 -12.55
CA ILE A 109 2.80 4.61 -11.88
C ILE A 109 3.10 3.11 -12.03
N MET A 110 2.08 2.26 -12.10
CA MET A 110 2.30 0.81 -12.19
C MET A 110 2.68 0.34 -13.60
N LYS A 111 2.52 1.18 -14.64
CA LYS A 111 2.93 0.89 -16.03
C LYS A 111 4.39 1.23 -16.32
N VAL A 112 5.00 2.08 -15.50
CA VAL A 112 6.38 2.56 -15.71
C VAL A 112 7.36 1.81 -14.80
N PRO A 113 8.66 1.77 -15.14
CA PRO A 113 9.67 1.12 -14.32
C PRO A 113 9.74 1.69 -12.90
N LEU A 114 10.06 0.83 -11.93
CA LEU A 114 9.95 1.11 -10.49
C LEU A 114 10.60 2.43 -10.06
N ARG A 115 11.79 2.73 -10.60
CA ARG A 115 12.55 3.95 -10.26
C ARG A 115 11.79 5.21 -10.68
N GLN A 116 11.24 5.22 -11.89
CA GLN A 116 10.45 6.34 -12.41
C GLN A 116 9.10 6.41 -11.68
N ALA A 117 8.45 5.26 -11.48
CA ALA A 117 7.18 5.16 -10.79
C ALA A 117 7.24 5.74 -9.37
N THR A 118 8.30 5.39 -8.63
CA THR A 118 8.55 5.89 -7.28
C THR A 118 8.82 7.39 -7.29
N ALA A 119 9.60 7.91 -8.24
CA ALA A 119 9.85 9.34 -8.37
C ALA A 119 8.56 10.13 -8.65
N VAL A 120 7.72 9.65 -9.58
CA VAL A 120 6.42 10.26 -9.90
C VAL A 120 5.49 10.24 -8.70
N PHE A 121 5.41 9.10 -8.00
CA PHE A 121 4.55 8.98 -6.83
C PHE A 121 5.05 9.85 -5.66
N GLN A 122 6.35 9.88 -5.43
CA GLN A 122 6.98 10.77 -4.45
C GLN A 122 6.64 12.23 -4.75
N ALA A 123 6.84 12.69 -5.99
CA ALA A 123 6.53 14.06 -6.38
C ALA A 123 5.04 14.40 -6.16
N HIS A 124 4.14 13.48 -6.51
CA HIS A 124 2.70 13.65 -6.28
C HIS A 124 2.35 13.82 -4.80
N VAL A 125 2.93 12.99 -3.92
CA VAL A 125 2.73 13.09 -2.47
C VAL A 125 3.30 14.39 -1.92
N CYS A 126 4.50 14.78 -2.34
CA CYS A 126 5.13 16.03 -1.92
C CYS A 126 4.30 17.25 -2.31
N PHE A 127 3.79 17.28 -3.53
CA PHE A 127 2.96 18.36 -4.05
C PHE A 127 1.65 18.51 -3.26
N HIS A 128 0.92 17.40 -3.05
CA HIS A 128 -0.37 17.46 -2.36
C HIS A 128 -0.26 17.72 -0.86
N LEU A 129 0.79 17.21 -0.21
CA LEU A 129 1.01 17.40 1.23
C LEU A 129 1.87 18.62 1.56
N LYS A 130 2.28 19.40 0.54
CA LYS A 130 3.18 20.56 0.66
C LYS A 130 4.44 20.23 1.47
N LEU A 131 5.02 19.06 1.20
CA LEU A 131 6.23 18.62 1.88
C LEU A 131 7.42 19.36 1.30
N HIS A 132 8.02 20.22 2.11
CA HIS A 132 9.31 20.83 1.83
C HIS A 132 10.39 20.02 2.54
N TYR A 133 11.30 19.42 1.78
CA TYR A 133 12.51 18.85 2.36
C TYR A 133 13.52 19.99 2.46
N THR A 134 13.67 20.53 3.67
CA THR A 134 14.79 21.40 4.04
C THR A 134 16.01 20.57 4.35
#